data_AF-A0A9N9VW41-F1
#
_entry.id   AF-A0A9N9VW41-F1
#
_cell.length_a   1.000
_cell.length_b   1.000
_cell.length_c   1.000
_cell.angle_alpha   90.00
_cell.angle_beta   90.00
_cell.angle_gamma   90.00
#
_symmetry.space_group_name_H-M   'P 1'
#
loop_
_entity.id
_entity.type
_entity.pdbx_description
1 polymer ?
#
loop_
_entity_poly.entity_id
_entity_poly.type
_entity_poly.pdbx_seq_one_letter_code
_entity_poly.pdbx_strand_id
1 'polypeptide(L)'
;MRVIEWAEVCSMPDRTASLIDRVRHFISGRAGYSQSMVLKLAEKTLALREKALRYRHPDTLSSMYDVARAHYDLGNYDDAEDLAVQLYPLYKREFGERSPKTIHALILRADATFRNGRWDEAEQLLSRATDRYSRAGIYDKPFAQAMYHRAWMRKRQGDNDGALHLALAAKEILQQHEPSRYYIWCMQLVAEVYIYRMNYSDAVSTLRPALRDSQKTFVAFKTTFDIMFLLAFSHFYLVEYDEAEFVVKKAVNEGKNMLGAADSRTLQAQILLEKIQIAIRDIDDESEPGMELREAADIENVFGIMPWTILHLHWLAHKRFVQQCSEY
;
A
#
# COMPACT_ATOMS: atom_id res chain seq x y z
N MET A 1 -0.75 -31.81 -4.71
CA MET A 1 -1.63 -32.49 -5.69
C MET A 1 -2.44 -33.63 -5.06
N ARG A 2 -1.83 -34.64 -4.41
CA ARG A 2 -2.54 -35.86 -3.94
C ARG A 2 -3.76 -35.69 -3.02
N VAL A 3 -3.81 -34.67 -2.16
CA VAL A 3 -4.95 -34.49 -1.21
C VAL A 3 -6.20 -33.93 -1.89
N ILE A 4 -6.03 -33.10 -2.93
CA ILE A 4 -7.14 -32.51 -3.68
C ILE A 4 -7.81 -33.59 -4.54
N GLU A 5 -7.00 -34.42 -5.21
CA GLU A 5 -7.47 -35.58 -5.98
C GLU A 5 -8.24 -36.57 -5.09
N TRP A 6 -7.73 -36.85 -3.88
CA TRP A 6 -8.42 -37.76 -2.93
C TRP A 6 -9.78 -37.24 -2.48
N ALA A 7 -9.89 -35.94 -2.18
CA ALA A 7 -11.14 -35.36 -1.71
C ALA A 7 -12.20 -35.22 -2.85
N GLU A 8 -11.75 -35.07 -4.10
CA GLU A 8 -12.59 -35.19 -5.30
C GLU A 8 -13.10 -36.63 -5.50
N VAL A 9 -12.23 -37.62 -5.33
CA VAL A 9 -12.59 -39.06 -5.40
C VAL A 9 -13.61 -39.43 -4.31
N CYS A 10 -13.51 -38.86 -3.11
CA CYS A 10 -14.45 -39.12 -2.01
C CYS A 10 -15.79 -38.36 -2.11
N SER A 11 -16.06 -37.61 -3.19
CA SER A 11 -17.32 -36.85 -3.37
C SER A 11 -17.64 -35.88 -2.22
N MET A 12 -16.63 -35.22 -1.64
CA MET A 12 -16.80 -34.25 -0.54
C MET A 12 -16.44 -32.82 -0.98
N PRO A 13 -17.23 -32.19 -1.88
CA PRO A 13 -16.84 -30.94 -2.55
C PRO A 13 -16.55 -29.77 -1.60
N ASP A 14 -17.29 -29.65 -0.50
CA ASP A 14 -17.06 -28.59 0.50
C ASP A 14 -15.75 -28.77 1.30
N ARG A 15 -15.41 -30.01 1.66
CA ARG A 15 -14.13 -30.31 2.34
C ARG A 15 -12.95 -30.09 1.40
N THR A 16 -13.09 -30.47 0.13
CA THR A 16 -12.10 -30.18 -0.92
C THR A 16 -11.89 -28.69 -1.07
N ALA A 17 -12.98 -27.90 -1.15
CA ALA A 17 -12.92 -26.44 -1.24
C ALA A 17 -12.18 -25.83 -0.04
N SER A 18 -12.51 -26.26 1.18
CA SER A 18 -11.86 -25.79 2.40
C SER A 18 -10.35 -26.09 2.43
N LEU A 19 -9.91 -27.22 1.88
CA LEU A 19 -8.49 -27.56 1.78
C LEU A 19 -7.78 -26.70 0.72
N ILE A 20 -8.41 -26.51 -0.45
CA ILE A 20 -7.88 -25.64 -1.50
C ILE A 20 -7.73 -24.20 -0.98
N ASP A 21 -8.70 -23.70 -0.23
CA ASP A 21 -8.65 -22.36 0.37
C ASP A 21 -7.45 -22.17 1.31
N ARG A 22 -7.13 -23.18 2.13
CA ARG A 22 -5.95 -23.14 3.00
C ARG A 22 -4.66 -23.11 2.20
N VAL A 23 -4.56 -23.92 1.16
CA VAL A 23 -3.40 -23.92 0.25
C VAL A 23 -3.29 -22.56 -0.43
N ARG A 24 -4.38 -22.03 -0.98
CA ARG A 24 -4.44 -20.73 -1.63
C ARG A 24 -3.98 -19.61 -0.69
N HIS A 25 -4.50 -19.56 0.54
CA HIS A 25 -4.07 -18.58 1.55
C HIS A 25 -2.59 -18.70 1.89
N PHE A 26 -2.07 -19.93 1.99
CA PHE A 26 -0.66 -20.17 2.28
C PHE A 26 0.29 -19.71 1.16
N ILE A 27 -0.13 -19.85 -0.11
CA ILE A 27 0.70 -19.43 -1.25
C ILE A 27 0.48 -17.96 -1.64
N SER A 28 -0.65 -17.36 -1.25
CA SER A 28 -0.97 -15.96 -1.58
C SER A 28 0.08 -15.02 -0.97
N GLY A 29 0.73 -14.21 -1.80
CA GLY A 29 1.72 -13.22 -1.37
C GLY A 29 3.12 -13.77 -1.08
N ARG A 30 3.39 -15.05 -1.34
CA ARG A 30 4.75 -15.61 -1.27
C ARG A 30 5.47 -15.52 -2.61
N ALA A 31 6.76 -15.17 -2.56
CA ALA A 31 7.63 -15.17 -3.73
C ALA A 31 7.69 -16.59 -4.33
N GLY A 32 7.45 -16.71 -5.64
CA GLY A 32 7.54 -17.97 -6.40
C GLY A 32 6.21 -18.56 -6.88
N TYR A 33 5.05 -18.09 -6.38
CA TYR A 33 3.75 -18.51 -6.90
C TYR A 33 3.13 -17.41 -7.77
N SER A 34 2.64 -17.78 -8.96
CA SER A 34 1.98 -16.82 -9.86
C SER A 34 0.59 -16.47 -9.35
N GLN A 35 0.20 -15.20 -9.45
CA GLN A 35 -1.16 -14.77 -9.10
C GLN A 35 -2.22 -15.45 -9.97
N SER A 36 -1.87 -15.86 -11.19
CA SER A 36 -2.70 -16.71 -12.05
C SER A 36 -3.01 -18.06 -11.39
N MET A 37 -2.07 -18.68 -10.67
CA MET A 37 -2.33 -19.90 -9.92
C MET A 37 -3.29 -19.65 -8.74
N VAL A 38 -3.13 -18.53 -8.04
CA VAL A 38 -4.03 -18.13 -6.94
C VAL A 38 -5.47 -17.97 -7.45
N LEU A 39 -5.66 -17.31 -8.60
CA LEU A 39 -6.96 -17.17 -9.26
C LEU A 39 -7.57 -18.53 -9.60
N LYS A 40 -6.82 -19.42 -10.27
CA LYS A 40 -7.29 -20.76 -10.63
C LYS A 40 -7.76 -21.58 -9.42
N LEU A 41 -7.05 -21.47 -8.28
CA LEU A 41 -7.47 -22.13 -7.05
C LEU A 41 -8.73 -21.49 -6.44
N ALA A 42 -8.89 -20.16 -6.55
CA ALA A 42 -10.08 -19.46 -6.10
C ALA A 42 -11.31 -19.85 -6.93
N GLU A 43 -11.20 -19.87 -8.26
CA GLU A 43 -12.27 -20.30 -9.18
C GLU A 43 -12.68 -21.75 -8.92
N LYS A 44 -11.69 -22.64 -8.72
CA LYS A 44 -11.96 -24.03 -8.39
C LYS A 44 -12.70 -24.18 -7.05
N THR A 45 -12.33 -23.38 -6.05
CA THR A 45 -13.01 -23.36 -4.75
C THR A 45 -14.46 -22.88 -4.90
N LEU A 46 -14.68 -21.81 -5.66
CA LEU A 46 -16.01 -21.28 -5.93
C LEU A 46 -16.89 -22.34 -6.61
N ALA A 47 -16.41 -22.97 -7.69
CA ALA A 47 -17.16 -24.00 -8.41
C ALA A 47 -17.52 -25.22 -7.54
N LEU A 48 -16.64 -25.60 -6.60
CA LEU A 48 -16.94 -26.66 -5.63
C LEU A 48 -18.00 -26.22 -4.60
N ARG A 49 -17.91 -24.98 -4.09
CA ARG A 49 -18.89 -24.44 -3.14
C ARG A 49 -20.24 -24.17 -3.78
N GLU A 50 -20.32 -23.78 -5.04
CA GLU A 50 -21.60 -23.64 -5.75
C GLU A 50 -22.32 -24.98 -5.96
N LYS A 51 -21.56 -26.07 -6.12
CA LYS A 51 -22.12 -27.43 -6.21
C LYS A 51 -22.56 -27.98 -4.85
N ALA A 52 -21.76 -27.71 -3.81
CA ALA A 52 -21.97 -28.26 -2.48
C ALA A 52 -22.96 -27.42 -1.63
N LEU A 53 -22.94 -26.11 -1.83
CA LEU A 53 -23.63 -25.10 -1.05
C LEU A 53 -24.47 -24.24 -2.01
N ARG A 54 -25.63 -23.76 -1.54
CA ARG A 54 -26.46 -22.87 -2.35
C ARG A 54 -25.73 -21.56 -2.65
N TYR A 55 -26.09 -20.88 -3.74
CA TYR A 55 -25.44 -19.63 -4.19
C TYR A 55 -25.27 -18.55 -3.10
N ARG A 56 -26.25 -18.41 -2.19
CA ARG A 56 -26.22 -17.41 -1.10
C ARG A 56 -25.52 -17.89 0.17
N HIS A 57 -24.94 -19.08 0.18
CA HIS A 57 -24.26 -19.58 1.37
C HIS A 57 -23.05 -18.69 1.70
N PRO A 58 -22.82 -18.34 2.99
CA PRO A 58 -21.70 -17.51 3.43
C PRO A 58 -20.34 -17.87 2.84
N ASP A 59 -20.05 -19.16 2.70
CA ASP A 59 -18.78 -19.65 2.18
C ASP A 59 -18.68 -19.53 0.66
N THR A 60 -19.80 -19.68 -0.06
CA THR A 60 -19.86 -19.42 -1.51
C THR A 60 -19.61 -17.94 -1.79
N LEU A 61 -20.27 -17.04 -1.05
CA LEU A 61 -20.04 -15.60 -1.16
C LEU A 61 -18.59 -15.21 -0.80
N SER A 62 -18.00 -15.89 0.20
CA SER A 62 -16.58 -15.68 0.56
C SER A 62 -15.65 -16.12 -0.57
N SER A 63 -15.93 -17.24 -1.24
CA SER A 63 -15.20 -17.65 -2.45
C SER A 63 -15.38 -16.67 -3.61
N MET A 64 -16.57 -16.12 -3.83
CA MET A 64 -16.79 -15.09 -4.86
C MET A 64 -15.94 -13.83 -4.57
N TYR A 65 -15.91 -13.37 -3.32
CA TYR A 65 -15.04 -12.26 -2.91
C TYR A 65 -13.57 -12.53 -3.20
N ASP A 66 -13.13 -13.74 -2.92
CA ASP A 66 -11.76 -14.17 -3.12
C ASP A 66 -11.37 -14.25 -4.61
N VAL A 67 -12.29 -14.65 -5.48
CA VAL A 67 -12.10 -14.61 -6.94
C VAL A 67 -12.03 -13.15 -7.41
N ALA A 68 -12.96 -12.29 -6.97
CA ALA A 68 -12.95 -10.87 -7.30
C ALA A 68 -11.63 -10.18 -6.88
N ARG A 69 -11.13 -10.48 -5.68
CA ARG A 69 -9.84 -9.96 -5.20
C ARG A 69 -8.67 -10.47 -6.04
N ALA A 70 -8.69 -11.74 -6.45
CA ALA A 70 -7.63 -12.30 -7.29
C ALA A 70 -7.62 -11.66 -8.70
N HIS A 71 -8.78 -11.36 -9.29
CA HIS A 71 -8.87 -10.57 -10.51
C HIS A 71 -8.28 -9.16 -10.33
N TYR A 72 -8.62 -8.49 -9.22
CA TYR A 72 -8.06 -7.17 -8.90
C TYR A 72 -6.52 -7.20 -8.79
N ASP A 73 -5.97 -8.18 -8.07
CA ASP A 73 -4.53 -8.33 -7.89
C ASP A 73 -3.78 -8.67 -9.19
N LEU A 74 -4.47 -9.25 -10.18
CA LEU A 74 -3.96 -9.52 -11.53
C LEU A 74 -4.07 -8.31 -12.48
N GLY A 75 -4.79 -7.26 -12.08
CA GLY A 75 -5.07 -6.09 -12.91
C GLY A 75 -6.31 -6.23 -13.80
N ASN A 76 -7.09 -7.31 -13.63
CA ASN A 76 -8.37 -7.51 -14.32
C ASN A 76 -9.48 -6.76 -13.59
N TYR A 77 -9.45 -5.43 -13.66
CA TYR A 77 -10.32 -4.59 -12.83
C TYR A 77 -11.80 -4.68 -13.21
N ASP A 78 -12.14 -4.89 -14.48
CA ASP A 78 -13.52 -5.09 -14.93
C ASP A 78 -14.14 -6.35 -14.30
N ASP A 79 -13.47 -7.50 -14.40
CA ASP A 79 -13.92 -8.75 -13.78
C ASP A 79 -14.10 -8.61 -12.26
N ALA A 80 -13.15 -7.92 -11.61
CA ALA A 80 -13.19 -7.67 -10.17
C ALA A 80 -14.39 -6.80 -9.78
N GLU A 81 -14.67 -5.76 -10.56
CA GLU A 81 -15.80 -4.86 -10.34
C GLU A 81 -17.13 -5.57 -10.55
N ASP A 82 -17.29 -6.32 -11.63
CA ASP A 82 -18.51 -7.07 -11.94
C ASP A 82 -18.89 -8.05 -10.82
N LEU A 83 -17.90 -8.75 -10.27
CA LEU A 83 -18.10 -9.63 -9.12
C LEU A 83 -18.41 -8.83 -7.85
N ALA A 84 -17.72 -7.72 -7.60
CA ALA A 84 -17.94 -6.90 -6.41
C ALA A 84 -19.33 -6.21 -6.41
N VAL A 85 -19.84 -5.81 -7.60
CA VAL A 85 -21.18 -5.26 -7.81
C VAL A 85 -22.26 -6.28 -7.45
N GLN A 86 -22.07 -7.55 -7.81
CA GLN A 86 -22.98 -8.64 -7.44
C GLN A 86 -22.89 -8.97 -5.94
N LEU A 87 -21.68 -8.98 -5.39
CA LEU A 87 -21.41 -9.43 -4.04
C LEU A 87 -21.86 -8.45 -2.96
N TYR A 88 -21.64 -7.15 -3.15
CA TYR A 88 -21.99 -6.11 -2.17
C TYR A 88 -23.45 -6.18 -1.68
N PRO A 89 -24.49 -6.23 -2.55
CA PRO A 89 -25.88 -6.33 -2.10
C PRO A 89 -26.19 -7.67 -1.42
N LEU A 90 -25.52 -8.76 -1.82
CA LEU A 90 -25.67 -10.07 -1.15
C LEU A 90 -25.09 -10.02 0.26
N TYR A 91 -23.89 -9.49 0.44
CA TYR A 91 -23.31 -9.32 1.77
C TYR A 91 -24.10 -8.39 2.66
N LYS A 92 -24.57 -7.27 2.10
CA LYS A 92 -25.46 -6.36 2.82
C LYS A 92 -26.72 -7.06 3.33
N ARG A 93 -27.31 -7.95 2.52
CA ARG A 93 -28.51 -8.70 2.90
C ARG A 93 -28.24 -9.77 3.95
N GLU A 94 -27.19 -10.56 3.78
CA GLU A 94 -26.92 -11.72 4.62
C GLU A 94 -26.19 -11.37 5.93
N PHE A 95 -25.30 -10.38 5.92
CA PHE A 95 -24.49 -9.99 7.07
C PHE A 95 -24.80 -8.59 7.61
N GLY A 96 -25.66 -7.84 6.93
CA GLY A 96 -25.97 -6.46 7.26
C GLY A 96 -24.98 -5.46 6.68
N GLU A 97 -25.40 -4.20 6.61
CA GLU A 97 -24.60 -3.08 6.08
C GLU A 97 -23.25 -2.92 6.80
N ARG A 98 -23.22 -3.18 8.10
CA ARG A 98 -22.08 -2.88 8.99
C ARG A 98 -21.08 -4.03 9.12
N SER A 99 -21.36 -5.16 8.47
CA SER A 99 -20.44 -6.30 8.54
C SER A 99 -19.11 -5.94 7.85
N PRO A 100 -17.96 -6.35 8.43
CA PRO A 100 -16.67 -6.23 7.77
C PRO A 100 -16.69 -6.78 6.33
N LYS A 101 -17.42 -7.88 6.08
CA LYS A 101 -17.56 -8.47 4.74
C LYS A 101 -18.22 -7.51 3.74
N THR A 102 -19.29 -6.83 4.17
CA THR A 102 -20.01 -5.85 3.34
C THR A 102 -19.14 -4.64 3.02
N ILE A 103 -18.37 -4.17 4.00
CA ILE A 103 -17.44 -3.04 3.83
C ILE A 103 -16.28 -3.42 2.90
N HIS A 104 -15.71 -4.62 3.05
CA HIS A 104 -14.64 -5.11 2.17
C HIS A 104 -15.09 -5.30 0.72
N ALA A 105 -16.31 -5.77 0.48
CA ALA A 105 -16.87 -5.82 -0.88
C ALA A 105 -17.09 -4.43 -1.47
N LEU A 106 -17.53 -3.46 -0.66
CA LEU A 106 -17.67 -2.08 -1.11
C LEU A 106 -16.32 -1.43 -1.45
N ILE A 107 -15.31 -1.66 -0.61
CA ILE A 107 -13.93 -1.22 -0.85
C ILE A 107 -13.40 -1.81 -2.15
N LEU A 108 -13.51 -3.13 -2.34
CA LEU A 108 -13.04 -3.79 -3.55
C LEU A 108 -13.73 -3.22 -4.81
N ARG A 109 -15.04 -2.99 -4.73
CA ARG A 109 -15.79 -2.34 -5.81
C ARG A 109 -15.22 -0.96 -6.10
N ALA A 110 -15.08 -0.10 -5.09
CA ALA A 110 -14.58 1.26 -5.27
C ALA A 110 -13.14 1.27 -5.82
N ASP A 111 -12.28 0.39 -5.33
CA ASP A 111 -10.91 0.25 -5.81
C ASP A 111 -10.87 -0.17 -7.29
N ALA A 112 -11.71 -1.13 -7.69
CA ALA A 112 -11.81 -1.58 -9.08
C ALA A 112 -12.37 -0.46 -9.99
N THR A 113 -13.46 0.19 -9.58
CA THR A 113 -14.04 1.35 -10.28
C THR A 113 -13.01 2.48 -10.45
N PHE A 114 -12.20 2.76 -9.43
CA PHE A 114 -11.12 3.75 -9.50
C PHE A 114 -10.06 3.35 -10.54
N ARG A 115 -9.64 2.08 -10.54
CA ARG A 115 -8.64 1.56 -11.50
C ARG A 115 -9.16 1.58 -12.93
N ASN A 116 -10.47 1.47 -13.12
CA ASN A 116 -11.16 1.64 -14.40
C ASN A 116 -11.33 3.11 -14.83
N GLY A 117 -10.69 4.07 -14.16
CA GLY A 117 -10.70 5.49 -14.52
C GLY A 117 -11.92 6.27 -14.02
N ARG A 118 -12.88 5.61 -13.37
CA ARG A 118 -14.09 6.24 -12.82
C ARG A 118 -13.84 6.75 -11.40
N TRP A 119 -12.92 7.70 -11.27
CA TRP A 119 -12.39 8.15 -9.97
C TRP A 119 -13.46 8.79 -9.08
N ASP A 120 -14.31 9.66 -9.64
CA ASP A 120 -15.35 10.35 -8.85
C ASP A 120 -16.44 9.39 -8.39
N GLU A 121 -16.78 8.39 -9.20
CA GLU A 121 -17.73 7.34 -8.81
C GLU A 121 -17.18 6.53 -7.63
N ALA A 122 -15.90 6.15 -7.68
CA ALA A 122 -15.23 5.42 -6.61
C ALA A 122 -15.20 6.20 -5.27
N GLU A 123 -14.82 7.48 -5.29
CA GLU A 123 -14.82 8.31 -4.08
C GLU A 123 -16.23 8.45 -3.52
N GLN A 124 -17.23 8.69 -4.37
CA GLN A 124 -18.62 8.83 -3.96
C GLN A 124 -19.18 7.56 -3.32
N LEU A 125 -18.80 6.37 -3.82
CA LEU A 125 -19.23 5.09 -3.25
C LEU A 125 -18.79 4.97 -1.78
N LEU A 126 -17.51 5.23 -1.51
CA LEU A 126 -16.97 5.16 -0.14
C LEU A 126 -17.41 6.34 0.72
N SER A 127 -17.52 7.55 0.14
CA SER A 127 -17.99 8.75 0.82
C SER A 127 -19.40 8.56 1.38
N ARG A 128 -20.34 8.11 0.53
CA ARG A 128 -21.71 7.82 0.97
C ARG A 128 -21.77 6.76 2.06
N ALA A 129 -20.89 5.76 2.04
CA ALA A 129 -20.87 4.72 3.06
C ALA A 129 -20.29 5.22 4.39
N THR A 130 -19.14 5.90 4.35
CA THR A 130 -18.50 6.49 5.54
C THR A 130 -19.37 7.58 6.18
N ASP A 131 -20.13 8.36 5.41
CA ASP A 131 -21.13 9.30 5.96
C ASP A 131 -22.25 8.58 6.71
N ARG A 132 -22.76 7.48 6.16
CA ARG A 132 -23.78 6.66 6.83
C ARG A 132 -23.24 6.06 8.13
N TYR A 133 -22.01 5.56 8.13
CA TYR A 133 -21.36 4.99 9.31
C TYR A 133 -21.11 6.05 10.39
N SER A 134 -20.65 7.24 9.99
CA SER A 134 -20.42 8.37 10.90
C SER A 134 -21.72 8.82 11.57
N ARG A 135 -22.82 8.97 10.81
CA ARG A 135 -24.15 9.30 11.38
C ARG A 135 -24.68 8.23 12.33
N ALA A 136 -24.25 6.99 12.17
CA ALA A 136 -24.59 5.90 13.05
C ALA A 136 -23.65 5.77 14.27
N GLY A 137 -22.64 6.64 14.39
CA GLY A 137 -21.66 6.61 15.48
C GLY A 137 -20.69 5.43 15.42
N ILE A 138 -20.38 4.92 14.22
CA ILE A 138 -19.54 3.73 14.04
C ILE A 138 -18.14 4.14 13.62
N TYR A 139 -17.17 3.84 14.49
CA TYR A 139 -15.75 4.13 14.29
C TYR A 139 -14.92 2.88 14.57
N ASP A 140 -15.05 1.87 13.71
CA ASP A 140 -14.35 0.58 13.83
C ASP A 140 -13.26 0.39 12.76
N LYS A 141 -12.56 -0.76 12.80
CA LYS A 141 -11.48 -1.06 11.84
C LYS A 141 -11.95 -0.98 10.37
N PRO A 142 -13.05 -1.65 9.96
CA PRO A 142 -13.55 -1.54 8.58
C PRO A 142 -13.89 -0.10 8.16
N PHE A 143 -14.49 0.70 9.05
CA PHE A 143 -14.74 2.12 8.79
C PHE A 143 -13.44 2.87 8.46
N ALA A 144 -12.41 2.71 9.29
CA ALA A 144 -11.12 3.36 9.07
C ALA A 144 -10.41 2.87 7.80
N GLN A 145 -10.59 1.59 7.41
CA GLN A 145 -10.08 1.07 6.14
C GLN A 145 -10.74 1.77 4.94
N ALA A 146 -12.05 1.97 4.97
CA ALA A 146 -12.75 2.72 3.93
C ALA A 146 -12.28 4.18 3.86
N MET A 147 -12.03 4.82 5.01
CA MET A 147 -11.47 6.17 5.06
C MET A 147 -10.06 6.25 4.43
N TYR A 148 -9.21 5.27 4.71
CA TYR A 148 -7.88 5.19 4.08
C TYR A 148 -7.98 5.12 2.55
N HIS A 149 -8.86 4.26 2.02
CA HIS A 149 -9.04 4.14 0.56
C HIS A 149 -9.52 5.46 -0.06
N ARG A 150 -10.45 6.16 0.60
CA ARG A 150 -10.83 7.52 0.20
C ARG A 150 -9.65 8.49 0.22
N ALA A 151 -8.84 8.46 1.28
CA ALA A 151 -7.66 9.31 1.40
C ALA A 151 -6.68 9.07 0.25
N TRP A 152 -6.43 7.80 -0.07
CA TRP A 152 -5.56 7.40 -1.18
C TRP A 152 -6.10 7.87 -2.54
N MET A 153 -7.40 7.72 -2.78
CA MET A 153 -8.05 8.20 -4.02
C MET A 153 -7.95 9.72 -4.15
N ARG A 154 -8.21 10.47 -3.08
CA ARG A 154 -8.09 11.94 -3.06
C ARG A 154 -6.67 12.42 -3.33
N LYS A 155 -5.67 11.77 -2.71
CA LYS A 155 -4.25 12.06 -2.99
C LYS A 155 -3.93 11.86 -4.46
N ARG A 156 -4.45 10.79 -5.09
CA ARG A 156 -4.27 10.55 -6.53
C ARG A 156 -4.94 11.60 -7.42
N GLN A 157 -6.01 12.22 -6.94
CA GLN A 157 -6.67 13.34 -7.60
C GLN A 157 -6.00 14.71 -7.31
N GLY A 158 -4.97 14.75 -6.46
CA GLY A 158 -4.26 15.97 -6.07
C GLY A 158 -4.82 16.69 -4.83
N ASP A 159 -5.92 16.20 -4.23
CA ASP A 159 -6.46 16.71 -2.96
C ASP A 159 -5.65 16.19 -1.77
N ASN A 160 -4.45 16.76 -1.59
CA ASN A 160 -3.54 16.40 -0.49
C ASN A 160 -4.12 16.75 0.89
N ASP A 161 -4.92 17.82 0.99
CA ASP A 161 -5.47 18.29 2.26
C ASP A 161 -6.60 17.37 2.74
N GLY A 162 -7.53 17.02 1.85
CA GLY A 162 -8.57 16.04 2.12
C GLY A 162 -8.01 14.65 2.36
N ALA A 163 -6.96 14.25 1.62
CA ALA A 163 -6.26 13.00 1.86
C ALA A 163 -5.62 12.95 3.25
N LEU A 164 -4.91 14.01 3.65
CA LEU A 164 -4.30 14.12 4.96
C LEU A 164 -5.34 14.04 6.09
N HIS A 165 -6.44 14.81 5.96
CA HIS A 165 -7.52 14.80 6.94
C HIS A 165 -8.10 13.39 7.15
N LEU A 166 -8.42 12.70 6.06
CA LEU A 166 -8.98 11.34 6.12
C LEU A 166 -7.98 10.31 6.67
N ALA A 167 -6.70 10.39 6.28
CA ALA A 167 -5.67 9.47 6.74
C ALA A 167 -5.35 9.64 8.22
N LEU A 168 -5.35 10.87 8.75
CA LEU A 168 -5.16 11.13 10.18
C LEU A 168 -6.32 10.56 11.01
N ALA A 169 -7.56 10.82 10.59
CA ALA A 169 -8.74 10.27 11.27
C ALA A 169 -8.78 8.72 11.22
N ALA A 170 -8.42 8.12 10.07
CA ALA A 170 -8.31 6.67 9.96
C ALA A 170 -7.22 6.09 10.87
N LYS A 171 -6.05 6.74 10.92
CA LYS A 171 -4.94 6.35 11.79
C LYS A 171 -5.36 6.32 13.26
N GLU A 172 -6.05 7.36 13.74
CA GLU A 172 -6.46 7.45 15.15
C GLU A 172 -7.34 6.27 15.58
N ILE A 173 -8.30 5.90 14.73
CA ILE A 173 -9.18 4.74 14.98
C ILE A 173 -8.38 3.44 14.97
N LEU A 174 -7.46 3.28 14.01
CA LEU A 174 -6.67 2.05 13.88
C LEU A 174 -5.63 1.90 14.99
N GLN A 175 -5.08 3.00 15.52
CA GLN A 175 -4.09 3.00 16.60
C GLN A 175 -4.65 2.37 17.89
N GLN A 176 -5.95 2.54 18.15
CA GLN A 176 -6.62 2.00 19.34
C GLN A 176 -6.69 0.46 19.36
N HIS A 177 -6.45 -0.21 18.23
CA HIS A 177 -6.72 -1.63 18.07
C HIS A 177 -5.53 -2.46 17.57
N GLU A 178 -4.32 -2.07 17.98
CA GLU A 178 -3.01 -2.56 17.53
C GLU A 178 -2.64 -2.13 16.09
N PRO A 179 -1.35 -1.81 15.83
CA PRO A 179 -0.88 -1.40 14.50
C PRO A 179 -1.20 -2.43 13.41
N SER A 180 -2.18 -2.12 12.58
CA SER A 180 -2.53 -2.93 11.41
C SER A 180 -1.78 -2.48 10.16
N ARG A 181 -1.83 -3.25 9.08
CA ARG A 181 -1.28 -2.84 7.78
C ARG A 181 -1.84 -1.49 7.32
N TYR A 182 -3.14 -1.27 7.53
CA TYR A 182 -3.80 -0.01 7.19
C TYR A 182 -3.32 1.15 8.04
N TYR A 183 -2.97 0.93 9.32
CA TYR A 183 -2.37 1.96 10.16
C TYR A 183 -1.04 2.42 9.55
N ILE A 184 -0.20 1.47 9.15
CA ILE A 184 1.09 1.75 8.50
C ILE A 184 0.90 2.49 7.18
N TRP A 185 -0.08 2.10 6.35
CA TRP A 185 -0.39 2.81 5.11
C TRP A 185 -0.90 4.23 5.35
N CYS A 186 -1.71 4.46 6.40
CA CYS A 186 -2.11 5.82 6.78
C CYS A 186 -0.87 6.65 7.16
N MET A 187 0.04 6.10 7.95
CA MET A 187 1.28 6.77 8.35
C MET A 187 2.16 7.12 7.15
N GLN A 188 2.30 6.20 6.20
CA GLN A 188 3.02 6.44 4.95
C GLN A 188 2.37 7.59 4.16
N LEU A 189 1.06 7.56 3.95
CA LEU A 189 0.35 8.61 3.20
C LEU A 189 0.48 9.98 3.87
N VAL A 190 0.32 10.05 5.20
CA VAL A 190 0.51 11.27 5.99
C VAL A 190 1.91 11.83 5.78
N ALA A 191 2.93 10.97 5.88
CA ALA A 191 4.32 11.39 5.69
C ALA A 191 4.61 11.85 4.26
N GLU A 192 4.04 11.19 3.24
CA GLU A 192 4.15 11.63 1.84
C GLU A 192 3.58 13.05 1.66
N VAL A 193 2.46 13.36 2.31
CA VAL A 193 1.88 14.72 2.26
C VAL A 193 2.76 15.72 3.03
N TYR A 194 3.32 15.35 4.18
CA TYR A 194 4.26 16.21 4.90
C TYR A 194 5.53 16.49 4.10
N ILE A 195 6.09 15.49 3.44
CA ILE A 195 7.23 15.63 2.52
C ILE A 195 6.86 16.56 1.36
N TYR A 196 5.66 16.41 0.79
CA TYR A 196 5.18 17.31 -0.27
C TYR A 196 5.10 18.77 0.20
N ARG A 197 4.75 19.00 1.47
CA ARG A 197 4.73 20.32 2.13
C ARG A 197 6.09 20.75 2.71
N MET A 198 7.17 20.02 2.44
CA MET A 198 8.53 20.26 2.96
C MET A 198 8.63 20.22 4.50
N ASN A 199 7.66 19.59 5.16
CA ASN A 199 7.68 19.40 6.60
C ASN A 199 8.34 18.06 6.94
N TYR A 200 9.66 18.02 6.79
CA TYR A 200 10.45 16.80 6.97
C TYR A 200 10.50 16.35 8.44
N SER A 201 10.43 17.27 9.40
CA SER A 201 10.42 16.94 10.83
C SER A 201 9.17 16.15 11.21
N ASP A 202 7.99 16.58 10.75
CA ASP A 202 6.74 15.85 11.00
C ASP A 202 6.67 14.54 10.21
N ALA A 203 7.31 14.47 9.04
CA ALA A 203 7.46 13.22 8.30
C ALA A 203 8.31 12.20 9.09
N VAL A 204 9.46 12.61 9.65
CA VAL A 204 10.30 11.75 10.49
C VAL A 204 9.56 11.30 11.75
N SER A 205 8.89 12.22 12.45
CA SER A 205 8.13 11.90 13.67
C SER A 205 7.00 10.90 13.42
N THR A 206 6.41 10.95 12.22
CA THR A 206 5.40 10.01 11.75
C THR A 206 6.02 8.66 11.36
N LEU A 207 7.07 8.66 10.54
CA LEU A 207 7.62 7.43 9.94
C LEU A 207 8.41 6.57 10.93
N ARG A 208 9.07 7.17 11.94
CA ARG A 208 9.87 6.44 12.92
C ARG A 208 9.09 5.38 13.71
N PRO A 209 7.94 5.68 14.35
CA PRO A 209 7.12 4.65 14.99
C PRO A 209 6.52 3.66 13.97
N ALA A 210 6.12 4.14 12.79
CA ALA A 210 5.58 3.27 11.74
C ALA A 210 6.59 2.22 11.26
N LEU A 211 7.87 2.58 11.15
CA LEU A 211 8.96 1.65 10.81
C LEU A 211 9.18 0.60 11.90
N ARG A 212 9.12 1.00 13.17
CA ARG A 212 9.24 0.08 14.31
C ARG A 212 8.10 -0.92 14.31
N ASP A 213 6.87 -0.46 14.09
CA ASP A 213 5.68 -1.31 14.10
C ASP A 213 5.63 -2.22 12.86
N SER A 214 6.06 -1.73 11.69
CA SER A 214 6.13 -2.53 10.47
C SER A 214 7.15 -3.66 10.58
N GLN A 215 8.31 -3.40 11.18
CA GLN A 215 9.34 -4.41 11.41
C GLN A 215 8.92 -5.50 12.40
N LYS A 216 8.08 -5.19 13.39
CA LYS A 216 7.55 -6.18 14.34
C LYS A 216 6.46 -7.06 13.72
N THR A 217 5.60 -6.45 12.89
CA THR A 217 4.33 -7.07 12.50
C THR A 217 4.38 -7.70 11.11
N PHE A 218 5.19 -7.13 10.21
CA PHE A 218 5.17 -7.44 8.78
C PHE A 218 6.58 -7.55 8.19
N VAL A 219 7.51 -8.18 8.92
CA VAL A 219 8.88 -8.44 8.46
C VAL A 219 8.85 -8.77 6.96
N ALA A 220 9.60 -8.02 6.15
CA ALA A 220 9.74 -8.22 4.70
C ALA A 220 8.56 -7.79 3.77
N PHE A 221 7.84 -6.71 4.06
CA PHE A 221 6.79 -6.19 3.15
C PHE A 221 7.22 -4.92 2.38
N LYS A 222 6.74 -4.74 1.14
CA LYS A 222 7.04 -3.57 0.26
C LYS A 222 6.84 -2.22 0.98
N THR A 223 5.85 -2.11 1.85
CA THR A 223 5.58 -0.91 2.65
C THR A 223 6.70 -0.57 3.63
N THR A 224 7.39 -1.57 4.19
CA THR A 224 8.53 -1.31 5.08
C THR A 224 9.67 -0.64 4.32
N PHE A 225 9.91 -1.05 3.07
CA PHE A 225 10.85 -0.38 2.17
C PHE A 225 10.46 1.05 1.87
N ASP A 226 9.19 1.27 1.52
CA ASP A 226 8.67 2.61 1.21
C ASP A 226 8.87 3.54 2.42
N ILE A 227 8.60 3.06 3.64
CA ILE A 227 8.83 3.82 4.88
C ILE A 227 10.32 4.13 5.10
N MET A 228 11.21 3.16 4.91
CA MET A 228 12.65 3.38 5.08
C MET A 228 13.17 4.40 4.08
N PHE A 229 12.71 4.33 2.83
CA PHE A 229 13.06 5.30 1.81
C PHE A 229 12.61 6.72 2.19
N LEU A 230 11.32 6.88 2.54
CA LEU A 230 10.78 8.19 2.93
C LEU A 230 11.45 8.74 4.20
N LEU A 231 11.82 7.87 5.14
CA LEU A 231 12.50 8.26 6.37
C LEU A 231 13.93 8.75 6.08
N ALA A 232 14.70 7.99 5.29
CA ALA A 232 16.03 8.40 4.85
C ALA A 232 16.00 9.70 4.04
N PHE A 233 15.02 9.82 3.14
CA PHE A 233 14.79 11.03 2.36
C PHE A 233 14.52 12.24 3.26
N SER A 234 13.68 12.08 4.28
CA SER A 234 13.36 13.16 5.22
C SER A 234 14.58 13.54 6.07
N HIS A 235 15.37 12.57 6.55
CA HIS A 235 16.64 12.82 7.24
C HIS A 235 17.65 13.58 6.38
N PHE A 236 17.77 13.22 5.09
CA PHE A 236 18.65 13.92 4.15
C PHE A 236 18.31 15.40 4.02
N TYR A 237 17.03 15.76 3.89
CA TYR A 237 16.60 17.17 3.83
C TYR A 237 16.62 17.91 5.17
N LEU A 238 16.76 17.18 6.29
CA LEU A 238 17.04 17.74 7.61
C LEU A 238 18.54 17.87 7.89
N VAL A 239 19.41 17.51 6.94
CA VAL A 239 20.87 17.53 7.10
C VAL A 239 21.35 16.52 8.16
N GLU A 240 20.54 15.50 8.46
CA GLU A 240 20.86 14.38 9.35
C GLU A 240 21.46 13.25 8.52
N TYR A 241 22.64 13.49 7.93
CA TYR A 241 23.22 12.61 6.90
C TYR A 241 23.61 11.23 7.42
N ASP A 242 24.09 11.13 8.66
CA ASP A 242 24.46 9.85 9.27
C ASP A 242 23.23 8.95 9.41
N GLU A 243 22.11 9.49 9.90
CA GLU A 243 20.83 8.82 9.99
C GLU A 243 20.27 8.46 8.62
N ALA A 244 20.35 9.40 7.66
CA ALA A 244 19.90 9.19 6.29
C ALA A 244 20.66 8.02 5.64
N GLU A 245 21.99 8.02 5.75
CA GLU A 245 22.85 6.99 5.17
C GLU A 245 22.61 5.63 5.84
N PHE A 246 22.48 5.60 7.16
CA PHE A 246 22.20 4.37 7.91
C PHE A 246 20.88 3.72 7.46
N VAL A 247 19.81 4.50 7.38
CA VAL A 247 18.48 3.98 7.02
C VAL A 247 18.44 3.53 5.56
N VAL A 248 19.01 4.31 4.62
CA VAL A 248 18.96 3.97 3.20
C VAL A 248 19.85 2.76 2.87
N LYS A 249 21.03 2.61 3.51
CA LYS A 249 21.87 1.40 3.35
C LYS A 249 21.10 0.14 3.73
N LYS A 250 20.36 0.20 4.84
CA LYS A 250 19.50 -0.90 5.27
C LYS A 250 18.42 -1.19 4.24
N ALA A 251 17.79 -0.16 3.66
CA ALA A 251 16.77 -0.31 2.62
C ALA A 251 17.33 -0.97 1.35
N VAL A 252 18.51 -0.55 0.89
CA VAL A 252 19.21 -1.15 -0.25
C VAL A 252 19.51 -2.63 -0.01
N ASN A 253 20.06 -2.96 1.17
CA ASN A 253 20.43 -4.33 1.50
C ASN A 253 19.20 -5.26 1.56
N GLU A 254 18.17 -4.85 2.27
CA GLU A 254 16.92 -5.61 2.33
C GLU A 254 16.27 -5.73 0.94
N GLY A 255 16.36 -4.68 0.10
CA GLY A 255 15.71 -4.62 -1.21
C GLY A 255 16.36 -5.57 -2.19
N LYS A 256 17.71 -5.60 -2.21
CA LYS A 256 18.49 -6.57 -2.99
C LYS A 256 18.16 -8.01 -2.60
N ASN A 257 18.01 -8.28 -1.31
CA ASN A 257 17.76 -9.63 -0.81
C ASN A 257 16.33 -10.12 -1.11
N MET A 258 15.33 -9.23 -1.12
CA MET A 258 13.91 -9.63 -1.18
C MET A 258 13.24 -9.36 -2.51
N LEU A 259 13.50 -8.20 -3.10
CA LEU A 259 12.86 -7.75 -4.35
C LEU A 259 13.76 -7.99 -5.56
N GLY A 260 15.07 -8.04 -5.32
CA GLY A 260 16.10 -8.12 -6.34
C GLY A 260 16.71 -6.75 -6.64
N ALA A 261 17.92 -6.78 -7.20
CA ALA A 261 18.70 -5.57 -7.48
C ALA A 261 18.05 -4.65 -8.53
N ALA A 262 17.30 -5.24 -9.48
CA ALA A 262 16.63 -4.51 -10.57
C ALA A 262 15.22 -4.02 -10.21
N ASP A 263 14.71 -4.30 -9.00
CA ASP A 263 13.42 -3.76 -8.58
C ASP A 263 13.49 -2.24 -8.42
N SER A 264 12.46 -1.54 -8.90
CA SER A 264 12.34 -0.09 -8.84
C SER A 264 12.63 0.52 -7.46
N ARG A 265 12.20 -0.12 -6.36
CA ARG A 265 12.44 0.37 -5.00
C ARG A 265 13.89 0.26 -4.60
N THR A 266 14.52 -0.86 -4.97
CA THR A 266 15.93 -1.13 -4.71
C THR A 266 16.81 -0.13 -5.45
N LEU A 267 16.48 0.18 -6.71
CA LEU A 267 17.18 1.18 -7.51
C LEU A 267 17.02 2.58 -6.93
N GLN A 268 15.80 2.98 -6.53
CA GLN A 268 15.57 4.28 -5.91
C GLN A 268 16.35 4.46 -4.60
N ALA A 269 16.39 3.43 -3.76
CA ALA A 269 17.20 3.46 -2.54
C ALA A 269 18.70 3.57 -2.84
N GLN A 270 19.21 2.94 -3.90
CA GLN A 270 20.61 3.07 -4.31
C GLN A 270 20.94 4.49 -4.76
N ILE A 271 20.08 5.10 -5.59
CA ILE A 271 20.27 6.48 -6.04
C ILE A 271 20.26 7.46 -4.87
N LEU A 272 19.35 7.26 -3.91
CA LEU A 272 19.33 8.09 -2.71
C LEU A 272 20.60 7.91 -1.87
N LEU A 273 21.11 6.68 -1.74
CA LEU A 273 22.38 6.40 -1.05
C LEU A 273 23.55 7.12 -1.72
N GLU A 274 23.66 7.05 -3.05
CA GLU A 274 24.72 7.73 -3.81
C GLU A 274 24.67 9.24 -3.58
N LYS A 275 23.48 9.84 -3.59
CA LYS A 275 23.30 11.27 -3.30
C LYS A 275 23.73 11.66 -1.90
N ILE A 276 23.35 10.86 -0.90
CA ILE A 276 23.75 11.09 0.49
C ILE A 276 25.28 11.03 0.60
N GLN A 277 25.91 10.05 -0.05
CA GLN A 277 27.36 9.90 -0.05
C GLN A 277 28.10 11.02 -0.75
N ILE A 278 27.56 11.56 -1.86
CA ILE A 278 28.09 12.76 -2.51
C ILE A 278 27.98 13.94 -1.54
N ALA A 279 26.80 14.18 -0.95
CA ALA A 279 26.60 15.29 -0.03
C ALA A 279 27.54 15.23 1.19
N ILE A 280 27.79 14.04 1.75
CA ILE A 280 28.76 13.84 2.83
C ILE A 280 30.17 14.24 2.37
N ARG A 281 30.61 13.77 1.19
CA ARG A 281 31.93 14.11 0.63
C ARG A 281 32.08 15.61 0.37
N ASP A 282 31.04 16.26 -0.15
CA ASP A 282 31.03 17.70 -0.46
C ASP A 282 31.06 18.59 0.80
N ILE A 283 30.70 18.05 1.96
CA ILE A 283 30.84 18.75 3.25
C ILE A 283 32.28 18.63 3.74
N ASP A 284 32.91 17.48 3.49
CA ASP A 284 34.30 17.24 3.84
C ASP A 284 35.29 17.95 2.88
N ASP A 285 34.83 18.30 1.68
CA ASP A 285 35.62 18.89 0.60
C ASP A 285 34.98 20.24 0.20
N GLU A 286 35.59 21.39 0.54
CA GLU A 286 35.09 22.75 0.20
C GLU A 286 34.98 23.04 -1.33
N SER A 287 35.09 22.02 -2.18
CA SER A 287 35.12 22.12 -3.63
C SER A 287 33.79 21.69 -4.30
N GLU A 288 33.38 22.39 -5.36
CA GLU A 288 32.14 22.08 -6.07
C GLU A 288 32.18 20.70 -6.76
N PRO A 289 31.13 19.87 -6.66
CA PRO A 289 31.06 18.59 -7.34
C PRO A 289 30.52 18.79 -8.75
N GLY A 290 31.29 18.33 -9.73
CA GLY A 290 30.80 18.06 -11.07
C GLY A 290 29.91 16.83 -11.07
N MET A 291 28.60 17.02 -11.24
CA MET A 291 27.65 15.91 -11.45
C MET A 291 27.19 15.92 -12.91
N GLU A 292 27.75 15.04 -13.74
CA GLU A 292 27.19 14.73 -15.07
C GLU A 292 25.98 13.78 -14.91
N LEU A 293 24.80 14.36 -14.76
CA LEU A 293 23.49 13.70 -14.69
C LEU A 293 22.99 13.31 -16.09
N ARG A 294 23.32 12.11 -16.58
CA ARG A 294 22.70 11.58 -17.82
C ARG A 294 21.80 10.35 -17.66
N GLU A 295 21.77 9.71 -16.49
CA GLU A 295 20.98 8.46 -16.31
C GLU A 295 19.82 8.56 -15.30
N ALA A 296 19.61 9.71 -14.65
CA ALA A 296 18.60 9.87 -13.59
C ALA A 296 17.21 10.36 -14.07
N ALA A 297 17.09 10.74 -15.35
CA ALA A 297 15.84 11.27 -15.90
C ALA A 297 14.75 10.17 -16.10
N ASP A 298 15.13 8.90 -16.16
CA ASP A 298 14.22 7.80 -16.50
C ASP A 298 13.48 7.18 -15.31
N ILE A 299 13.72 7.67 -14.07
CA ILE A 299 13.00 7.19 -12.87
C ILE A 299 11.97 8.24 -12.46
N GLU A 300 11.08 8.57 -13.39
CA GLU A 300 9.87 9.29 -13.07
C GLU A 300 8.86 8.37 -12.39
N ASN A 301 8.61 8.69 -11.11
CA ASN A 301 7.28 8.63 -10.48
C ASN A 301 6.71 7.26 -10.05
N VAL A 302 7.43 6.53 -9.19
CA VAL A 302 6.86 5.37 -8.45
C VAL A 302 5.90 5.81 -7.32
N PHE A 303 6.12 6.98 -6.70
CA PHE A 303 5.40 7.41 -5.48
C PHE A 303 4.45 8.60 -5.66
N GLY A 304 4.39 9.24 -6.83
CA GLY A 304 3.66 10.51 -6.96
C GLY A 304 4.31 11.66 -6.18
N ILE A 305 5.57 11.50 -5.75
CA ILE A 305 6.35 12.51 -5.04
C ILE A 305 7.10 13.30 -6.12
N MET A 306 7.06 14.64 -5.99
CA MET A 306 7.51 15.67 -6.93
C MET A 306 8.45 15.23 -8.08
N PRO A 307 8.21 15.70 -9.32
CA PRO A 307 9.14 15.51 -10.43
C PRO A 307 10.59 15.82 -10.04
N TRP A 308 11.52 15.02 -10.53
CA TRP A 308 12.96 15.10 -10.24
C TRP A 308 13.55 16.50 -10.43
N THR A 309 13.00 17.26 -11.37
CA THR A 309 13.33 18.67 -11.64
C THR A 309 13.09 19.56 -10.43
N ILE A 310 12.00 19.36 -9.68
CA ILE A 310 11.69 20.17 -8.49
C ILE A 310 12.58 19.77 -7.32
N LEU A 311 12.91 18.48 -7.18
CA LEU A 311 13.84 17.97 -6.16
C LEU A 311 15.27 18.47 -6.36
N HIS A 312 15.73 18.53 -7.62
CA HIS A 312 17.05 19.05 -7.97
C HIS A 312 17.15 20.57 -7.73
N LEU A 313 16.11 21.34 -8.08
CA LEU A 313 16.04 22.77 -7.77
C LEU A 313 16.05 23.03 -6.25
N HIS A 314 15.38 22.18 -5.46
CA HIS A 314 15.45 22.25 -4.00
C HIS A 314 16.84 21.93 -3.46
N TRP A 315 17.50 20.91 -3.99
CA TRP A 315 18.88 20.59 -3.58
C TRP A 315 19.85 21.74 -3.89
N LEU A 316 19.74 22.36 -5.08
CA LEU A 316 20.55 23.53 -5.43
C LEU A 316 20.26 24.74 -4.52
N ALA A 317 18.98 24.99 -4.21
CA ALA A 317 18.59 26.07 -3.29
C ALA A 317 19.08 25.81 -1.86
N HIS A 318 19.01 24.56 -1.41
CA HIS A 318 19.44 24.12 -0.08
C HIS A 318 20.97 24.18 0.05
N LYS A 319 21.72 23.73 -0.96
CA LYS A 319 23.18 23.85 -1.00
C LYS A 319 23.64 25.31 -0.88
N ARG A 320 22.98 26.22 -1.61
CA ARG A 320 23.24 27.67 -1.50
C ARG A 320 22.94 28.21 -0.11
N PHE A 321 21.87 27.74 0.53
CA PHE A 321 21.52 28.14 1.90
C PHE A 321 22.56 27.65 2.93
N VAL A 322 22.98 26.39 2.84
CA VAL A 322 24.00 25.82 3.75
C VAL A 322 25.35 26.52 3.57
N GLN A 323 25.78 26.79 2.33
CA GLN A 323 27.00 27.57 2.06
C GLN A 323 26.93 28.99 2.64
N GLN A 324 25.76 29.65 2.55
CA GLN A 324 25.56 30.97 3.16
C GLN A 324 25.59 30.93 4.69
N CYS A 325 25.16 29.84 5.33
CA CYS A 325 25.21 29.70 6.77
C CYS A 325 26.62 29.38 7.30
N SER A 326 27.50 28.76 6.51
CA SER A 326 28.90 28.52 6.88
C SER A 326 29.81 29.75 6.75
N GLU A 327 29.35 30.81 6.08
CA GLU A 327 30.08 32.07 5.88
C GLU A 327 29.83 33.13 6.97
N TYR A 328 28.99 32.85 7.99
CA TYR A 328 28.69 33.73 9.13
C TYR A 328 29.08 33.11 10.48
#